data_AF-A0A1F0A5R7-F1
#
_entry.id   AF-A0A1F0A5R7-F1
#
_cell.length_a   1.000
_cell.length_b   1.000
_cell.length_c   1.000
_cell.angle_alpha   90.00
_cell.angle_beta   90.00
_cell.angle_gamma   90.00
#
_symmetry.space_group_name_H-M   'P 1'
#
loop_
_entity.id
_entity.type
_entity.pdbx_description
1 polymer ?
#
loop_
_entity_poly.entity_id
_entity_poly.type
_entity_poly.pdbx_seq_one_letter_code
_entity_poly.pdbx_strand_id
1 'polypeptide(L)'
;MANNRQIETLGVSYLTTFINRHSLLQTYFDSNDKTPVWDGEIHVLKTSSEKRSEIFGKVPVQIKATRQQKNKLKSFSLDISDLELYSKNGGVVLFVVWLSEDGDLRNIYYKSLPPLSIKKLIKKSNLKNKTTSNKKLSVQIHELDEQKLYPMLVDFITNSRKQYSFINVDGISVEDISDDSNLKFYYYGQEKGEIFNYQEENDLFIYYKDPLTGIEVPLENTIKVVETYEETDLIITIGNTIFQNVKRHRFPDGSVQLHFGEGFKMSFDVKKKQFTFNYTRPNMLSKAIKCTQALQELGKFGYCKLNGNTIELDEQSILDITSRDLETEIEELIQISNFMENMGIQKEVDLTYFDKQSLRNLNILNLGLILKKKVALNYNESKLLHLRIANIHIITLYDFETDNIGTMIDIFTETPWCRRGEDSSYISIFEVLEPNDWLKIDNCDFDSVIASYQILVDNQLKYEGANNTILKIVVAADKAEDVSRSELLLNWAQFLSDWNLKYSKNYEMAIINDLQIKSRVRKLNSKEMEILSNILVNSNDNYELCFGSSVLLKSKPQADLFWNKLDNDTKESYKDFPIYTLYMKLS
;
A
#
# COMPACT_ATOMS: atom_id res chain seq x y z
N MET A 1 45.55 10.04 -46.51
CA MET A 1 44.28 10.49 -45.88
C MET A 1 43.15 9.73 -46.52
N ALA A 2 42.58 8.74 -45.85
CA ALA A 2 41.36 8.09 -46.36
C ALA A 2 40.26 9.16 -46.47
N ASN A 3 39.61 9.23 -47.63
CA ASN A 3 38.55 10.20 -47.87
C ASN A 3 37.40 9.89 -46.89
N ASN A 4 36.90 10.85 -46.10
CA ASN A 4 35.83 10.60 -45.11
C ASN A 4 34.62 9.86 -45.72
N ARG A 5 34.33 10.16 -46.99
CA ARG A 5 33.30 9.47 -47.78
C ARG A 5 33.53 7.96 -47.92
N GLN A 6 34.79 7.52 -48.06
CA GLN A 6 35.13 6.09 -48.12
C GLN A 6 34.89 5.40 -46.77
N ILE A 7 35.21 6.08 -45.66
CA ILE A 7 35.00 5.57 -44.30
C ILE A 7 33.51 5.39 -44.03
N GLU A 8 32.69 6.38 -44.41
CA GLU A 8 31.24 6.32 -44.29
C GLU A 8 30.64 5.21 -45.16
N THR A 9 31.05 5.13 -46.44
CA THR A 9 30.59 4.08 -47.37
C THR A 9 30.90 2.68 -46.84
N LEU A 10 32.12 2.46 -46.33
CA LEU A 10 32.50 1.19 -45.70
C LEU A 10 31.65 0.89 -44.47
N GLY A 11 31.44 1.89 -43.60
CA GLY A 11 30.62 1.75 -42.41
C GLY A 11 29.18 1.31 -42.73
N VAL A 12 28.54 1.98 -43.70
CA VAL A 12 27.20 1.61 -44.18
C VAL A 12 27.18 0.19 -44.74
N SER A 13 28.18 -0.21 -45.52
CA SER A 13 28.27 -1.56 -46.08
C SER A 13 28.36 -2.67 -45.01
N TYR A 14 29.21 -2.47 -43.98
CA TYR A 14 29.30 -3.41 -42.87
C TYR A 14 28.01 -3.51 -42.07
N LEU A 15 27.37 -2.38 -41.75
CA LEU A 15 26.11 -2.37 -41.03
C LEU A 15 24.98 -3.03 -41.83
N THR A 16 24.91 -2.75 -43.13
CA THR A 16 23.96 -3.37 -44.07
C THR A 16 24.09 -4.90 -44.04
N THR A 17 25.34 -5.39 -44.16
CA THR A 17 25.63 -6.81 -44.14
C THR A 17 25.28 -7.44 -42.79
N PHE A 18 25.55 -6.75 -41.68
CA PHE A 18 25.23 -7.23 -40.34
C PHE A 18 23.71 -7.37 -40.13
N ILE A 19 22.93 -6.34 -40.47
CA ILE A 19 21.48 -6.32 -40.21
C ILE A 19 20.72 -7.28 -41.13
N ASN A 20 21.08 -7.35 -42.41
CA ASN A 20 20.40 -8.22 -43.38
C ASN A 20 20.64 -9.73 -43.14
N ARG A 21 21.51 -10.12 -42.20
CA ARG A 21 21.60 -11.52 -41.72
C ARG A 21 20.35 -11.94 -40.95
N HIS A 22 19.66 -10.99 -40.33
CA HIS A 22 18.44 -11.26 -39.59
C HIS A 22 17.24 -11.30 -40.55
N SER A 23 16.59 -12.46 -40.66
CA SER A 23 15.51 -12.70 -41.64
C SER A 23 14.27 -11.81 -41.50
N LEU A 24 14.11 -11.14 -40.36
CA LEU A 24 12.99 -10.22 -40.07
C LEU A 24 13.34 -8.73 -40.20
N LEU A 25 14.53 -8.39 -40.69
CA LEU A 25 15.00 -7.01 -40.84
C LEU A 25 15.38 -6.72 -42.30
N GLN A 26 15.00 -5.54 -42.78
CA GLN A 26 15.34 -5.08 -44.12
C GLN A 26 15.91 -3.66 -44.06
N THR A 27 17.12 -3.46 -44.58
CA THR A 27 17.79 -2.14 -44.57
C THR A 27 17.50 -1.32 -45.82
N TYR A 28 17.22 -0.03 -45.65
CA TYR A 28 17.11 0.97 -46.72
C TYR A 28 18.00 2.15 -46.36
N PHE A 29 19.31 2.01 -46.58
CA PHE A 29 20.31 3.02 -46.20
C PHE A 29 20.74 3.87 -47.40
N ASP A 30 20.91 5.16 -47.15
CA ASP A 30 21.36 6.12 -48.13
C ASP A 30 22.88 6.19 -48.15
N SER A 31 23.49 6.10 -49.34
CA SER A 31 24.95 6.18 -49.54
C SER A 31 25.41 7.55 -50.06
N ASN A 32 24.49 8.53 -50.16
CA ASN A 32 24.73 9.83 -50.77
C ASN A 32 24.56 10.99 -49.79
N ASP A 33 25.50 11.94 -49.87
CA ASP A 33 25.70 13.14 -49.04
C ASP A 33 24.61 14.24 -49.17
N LYS A 34 23.39 13.89 -49.63
CA LYS A 34 22.30 14.85 -49.92
C LYS A 34 21.00 14.56 -49.17
N THR A 35 21.01 13.68 -48.17
CA THR A 35 19.84 13.46 -47.32
C THR A 35 19.82 14.42 -46.13
N PRO A 36 18.64 14.87 -45.67
CA PRO A 36 18.57 16.10 -44.89
C PRO A 36 18.92 15.93 -43.41
N VAL A 37 18.83 14.71 -42.84
CA VAL A 37 19.02 14.47 -41.38
C VAL A 37 19.34 13.03 -41.02
N TRP A 38 18.66 12.04 -41.63
CA TRP A 38 18.85 10.60 -41.36
C TRP A 38 19.67 9.94 -42.47
N ASP A 39 20.32 8.82 -42.12
CA ASP A 39 21.12 8.01 -43.06
C ASP A 39 20.33 6.81 -43.64
N GLY A 40 19.04 6.71 -43.32
CA GLY A 40 18.10 5.73 -43.86
C GLY A 40 17.12 5.18 -42.83
N GLU A 41 16.55 4.01 -43.15
CA GLU A 41 15.62 3.31 -42.26
C GLU A 41 15.78 1.78 -42.30
N ILE A 42 15.35 1.11 -41.22
CA ILE A 42 15.23 -0.34 -41.12
C ILE A 42 13.75 -0.70 -41.03
N HIS A 43 13.27 -1.59 -41.89
CA HIS A 43 11.92 -2.15 -41.77
C HIS A 43 11.99 -3.40 -40.90
N VAL A 44 11.12 -3.44 -39.88
CA VAL A 44 11.01 -4.56 -38.94
C VAL A 44 9.76 -5.36 -39.32
N LEU A 45 9.93 -6.65 -39.57
CA LEU A 45 8.87 -7.55 -39.99
C LEU A 45 8.34 -8.40 -38.82
N LYS A 46 7.06 -8.79 -38.89
CA LYS A 46 6.41 -9.74 -37.98
C LYS A 46 6.75 -11.19 -38.33
N THR A 47 6.91 -11.46 -39.62
CA THR A 47 7.24 -12.78 -40.18
C THR A 47 8.24 -12.62 -41.32
N SER A 48 8.89 -13.70 -41.75
CA SER A 48 9.87 -13.69 -42.85
C SER A 48 9.23 -13.52 -44.24
N SER A 49 7.93 -13.21 -44.32
CA SER A 49 7.22 -12.99 -45.57
C SER A 49 7.44 -11.56 -46.07
N GLU A 50 7.63 -11.41 -47.38
CA GLU A 50 7.79 -10.10 -48.06
C GLU A 50 6.47 -9.32 -48.23
N LYS A 51 5.37 -9.78 -47.62
CA LYS A 51 4.08 -9.11 -47.71
C LYS A 51 4.09 -7.80 -46.93
N ARG A 52 3.59 -6.72 -47.54
CA ARG A 52 3.45 -5.40 -46.88
C ARG A 52 2.66 -5.43 -45.58
N SER A 53 1.71 -6.36 -45.43
CA SER A 53 0.92 -6.57 -44.20
C SER A 53 1.76 -7.00 -42.99
N GLU A 54 2.95 -7.53 -43.23
CA GLU A 54 3.84 -8.09 -42.22
C GLU A 54 4.81 -7.05 -41.65
N ILE A 55 4.82 -5.81 -42.16
CA ILE A 55 5.64 -4.74 -41.61
C ILE A 55 5.11 -4.38 -40.21
N PHE A 56 5.90 -4.66 -39.18
CA PHE A 56 5.62 -4.24 -37.81
C PHE A 56 5.78 -2.73 -37.66
N GLY A 57 6.83 -2.18 -38.27
CA GLY A 57 7.12 -0.75 -38.30
C GLY A 57 8.46 -0.45 -38.96
N LYS A 58 8.84 0.82 -38.96
CA LYS A 58 10.11 1.29 -39.50
C LYS A 58 10.90 2.06 -38.45
N VAL A 59 12.21 1.92 -38.50
CA VAL A 59 13.16 2.57 -37.59
C VAL A 59 14.05 3.52 -38.37
N PRO A 60 13.93 4.85 -38.18
CA PRO A 60 14.89 5.79 -38.74
C PRO A 60 16.25 5.62 -38.06
N VAL A 61 17.33 5.66 -38.85
CA VAL A 61 18.69 5.43 -38.35
C VAL A 61 19.64 6.59 -38.62
N GLN A 62 20.61 6.75 -37.73
CA GLN A 62 21.81 7.56 -37.96
C GLN A 62 23.03 6.64 -37.92
N ILE A 63 23.85 6.65 -38.96
CA ILE A 63 25.02 5.80 -39.12
C ILE A 63 26.27 6.68 -39.09
N LYS A 64 27.14 6.46 -38.10
CA LYS A 64 28.42 7.15 -37.98
C LYS A 64 29.57 6.16 -38.06
N ALA A 65 30.51 6.38 -38.96
CA ALA A 65 31.72 5.56 -39.07
C ALA A 65 32.92 6.27 -38.43
N THR A 66 33.77 5.53 -37.72
CA THR A 66 34.93 6.09 -37.01
C THR A 66 36.13 5.15 -37.02
N ARG A 67 37.34 5.72 -36.98
CA ARG A 67 38.63 5.01 -36.87
C ARG A 67 39.43 5.42 -35.62
N GLN A 68 38.74 5.86 -34.56
CA GLN A 68 39.40 6.31 -33.33
C GLN A 68 40.31 5.21 -32.76
N GLN A 69 41.55 5.57 -32.44
CA GLN A 69 42.49 4.69 -31.73
C GLN A 69 42.17 4.69 -30.22
N LYS A 70 41.14 3.92 -29.84
CA LYS A 70 40.77 3.66 -28.43
C LYS A 70 40.67 2.16 -28.19
N ASN A 71 40.63 1.74 -26.93
CA ASN A 71 40.38 0.33 -26.59
C ASN A 71 38.88 -0.01 -26.63
N LYS A 72 38.01 0.95 -26.30
CA LYS A 72 36.54 0.80 -26.36
C LYS A 72 35.89 2.17 -26.58
N LEU A 73 34.81 2.21 -27.35
CA LEU A 73 33.96 3.40 -27.49
C LEU A 73 32.85 3.34 -26.43
N LYS A 74 32.81 4.33 -25.52
CA LYS A 74 31.78 4.42 -24.46
C LYS A 74 30.69 5.43 -24.78
N SER A 75 31.00 6.42 -25.61
CA SER A 75 30.06 7.47 -25.99
C SER A 75 30.38 8.02 -27.38
N PHE A 76 29.38 8.67 -27.97
CA PHE A 76 29.49 9.37 -29.25
C PHE A 76 28.85 10.75 -29.13
N SER A 77 29.40 11.76 -29.80
CA SER A 77 28.87 13.13 -29.74
C SER A 77 27.95 13.40 -30.93
N LEU A 78 26.73 13.87 -30.65
CA LEU A 78 25.75 14.30 -31.64
C LEU A 78 25.48 15.79 -31.52
N ASP A 79 25.12 16.45 -32.61
CA ASP A 79 24.70 17.85 -32.60
C ASP A 79 23.30 17.98 -31.96
N ILE A 80 23.10 19.02 -31.15
CA ILE A 80 21.82 19.23 -30.45
C ILE A 80 20.70 19.52 -31.45
N SER A 81 21.00 20.22 -32.55
CA SER A 81 20.04 20.46 -33.63
C SER A 81 19.50 19.17 -34.23
N ASP A 82 20.36 18.16 -34.40
CA ASP A 82 19.98 16.87 -34.94
C ASP A 82 19.08 16.14 -33.93
N LEU A 83 19.46 16.14 -32.64
CA LEU A 83 18.65 15.57 -31.56
C LEU A 83 17.25 16.20 -31.49
N GLU A 84 17.15 17.52 -31.55
CA GLU A 84 15.86 18.23 -31.56
C GLU A 84 14.99 17.79 -32.75
N LEU A 85 15.61 17.58 -33.91
CA LEU A 85 14.92 17.16 -35.12
C LEU A 85 14.50 15.68 -35.05
N TYR A 86 15.37 14.80 -34.57
CA TYR A 86 15.03 13.40 -34.30
C TYR A 86 13.85 13.29 -33.33
N SER A 87 13.90 14.04 -32.22
CA SER A 87 12.84 14.04 -31.21
C SER A 87 11.48 14.32 -31.85
N LYS A 88 11.35 15.43 -32.59
CA LYS A 88 10.12 15.87 -33.28
C LYS A 88 9.61 14.92 -34.37
N ASN A 89 10.40 13.90 -34.74
CA ASN A 89 10.10 12.97 -35.85
C ASN A 89 10.08 11.50 -35.40
N GLY A 90 9.84 11.23 -34.11
CA GLY A 90 9.67 9.87 -33.61
C GLY A 90 10.96 9.21 -33.11
N GLY A 91 12.05 9.97 -32.98
CA GLY A 91 13.32 9.49 -32.50
C GLY A 91 14.23 8.94 -33.59
N VAL A 92 15.33 8.30 -33.17
CA VAL A 92 16.32 7.69 -34.07
C VAL A 92 17.02 6.52 -33.36
N VAL A 93 17.53 5.56 -34.12
CA VAL A 93 18.55 4.64 -33.62
C VAL A 93 19.91 5.05 -34.17
N LEU A 94 20.83 5.40 -33.28
CA LEU A 94 22.22 5.69 -33.63
C LEU A 94 22.99 4.38 -33.74
N PHE A 95 23.67 4.16 -34.86
CA PHE A 95 24.69 3.14 -35.05
C PHE A 95 26.06 3.79 -35.24
N VAL A 96 27.07 3.30 -34.52
CA VAL A 96 28.46 3.75 -34.64
C VAL A 96 29.33 2.57 -35.08
N VAL A 97 29.75 2.60 -36.34
CA VAL A 97 30.59 1.55 -36.95
C VAL A 97 32.06 1.89 -36.73
N TRP A 98 32.76 1.06 -35.97
CA TRP A 98 34.15 1.26 -35.63
C TRP A 98 35.05 0.42 -36.53
N LEU A 99 35.92 1.09 -37.29
CA LEU A 99 36.81 0.48 -38.28
C LEU A 99 38.27 0.53 -37.82
N SER A 100 39.08 -0.43 -38.28
CA SER A 100 40.54 -0.39 -38.18
C SER A 100 41.14 0.66 -39.10
N GLU A 101 42.45 0.91 -39.01
CA GLU A 101 43.15 1.78 -39.95
C GLU A 101 43.09 1.24 -41.39
N ASP A 102 43.13 -0.08 -41.53
CA ASP A 102 43.04 -0.80 -42.80
C ASP A 102 41.61 -0.85 -43.38
N GLY A 103 40.60 -0.48 -42.57
CA GLY A 103 39.20 -0.45 -42.99
C GLY A 103 38.39 -1.70 -42.66
N ASP A 104 38.95 -2.61 -41.86
CA ASP A 104 38.25 -3.78 -41.34
C ASP A 104 37.29 -3.40 -40.21
N LEU A 105 36.18 -4.12 -40.08
CA LEU A 105 35.23 -3.93 -38.99
C LEU A 105 35.84 -4.37 -37.66
N ARG A 106 35.98 -3.43 -36.71
CA ARG A 106 36.31 -3.75 -35.32
C ARG A 106 35.07 -4.11 -34.52
N ASN A 107 34.05 -3.23 -34.56
CA ASN A 107 32.82 -3.44 -33.83
C ASN A 107 31.70 -2.51 -34.30
N ILE A 108 30.46 -2.82 -33.94
CA ILE A 108 29.29 -1.95 -34.13
C ILE A 108 28.75 -1.60 -32.75
N TYR A 109 28.54 -0.31 -32.51
CA TYR A 109 27.87 0.18 -31.31
C TYR A 109 26.54 0.80 -31.67
N TYR A 110 25.65 0.93 -30.69
CA TYR A 110 24.35 1.51 -30.89
C TYR A 110 23.87 2.34 -29.69
N LYS A 111 22.85 3.17 -29.93
CA LYS A 111 21.96 3.70 -28.90
C LYS A 111 20.55 3.90 -29.46
N SER A 112 19.56 3.31 -28.78
CA SER A 112 18.13 3.61 -29.01
C SER A 112 17.81 4.99 -28.43
N LEU A 113 17.25 5.89 -29.25
CA LEU A 113 16.88 7.25 -28.85
C LEU A 113 15.41 7.55 -29.22
N PRO A 114 14.44 6.96 -28.50
CA PRO A 114 13.04 7.36 -28.65
C PRO A 114 12.82 8.81 -28.20
N PRO A 115 11.67 9.44 -28.55
CA PRO A 115 11.49 10.88 -28.36
C PRO A 115 11.73 11.38 -26.93
N LEU A 116 11.24 10.66 -25.91
CA LEU A 116 11.44 11.07 -24.51
C LEU A 116 12.88 10.87 -24.02
N SER A 117 13.60 9.86 -24.52
CA SER A 117 15.05 9.73 -24.24
C SER A 117 15.80 10.96 -24.74
N ILE A 118 15.47 11.45 -25.94
CA ILE A 118 16.10 12.64 -26.50
C ILE A 118 15.72 13.90 -25.71
N LYS A 119 14.44 14.08 -25.38
CA LYS A 119 13.94 15.18 -24.54
C LYS A 119 14.70 15.23 -23.19
N LYS A 120 14.88 14.07 -22.55
CA LYS A 120 15.66 13.92 -21.31
C LYS A 120 17.13 14.30 -21.48
N LEU A 121 17.78 13.86 -22.56
CA LEU A 121 19.18 14.22 -22.85
C LEU A 121 19.36 15.74 -22.99
N ILE A 122 18.49 16.40 -23.76
CA ILE A 122 18.52 17.86 -23.99
C ILE A 122 18.23 18.62 -22.68
N LYS A 123 17.21 18.22 -21.90
CA LYS A 123 16.93 18.84 -20.59
C LYS A 123 18.14 18.76 -19.66
N LYS A 124 18.81 17.60 -19.60
CA LYS A 124 19.99 17.39 -18.75
C LYS A 124 21.19 18.26 -19.17
N SER A 125 21.40 18.51 -20.46
CA SER A 125 22.47 19.41 -20.91
C SER A 125 22.19 20.87 -20.55
N ASN A 126 20.94 21.32 -20.69
CA ASN A 126 20.54 22.69 -20.38
C ASN A 126 20.69 23.01 -18.88
N LEU A 127 20.45 22.02 -18.01
CA LEU A 127 20.65 22.16 -16.56
C LEU A 127 22.14 22.27 -16.17
N LYS A 128 23.04 21.58 -16.86
CA LYS A 128 24.48 21.56 -16.53
C LYS A 128 25.27 22.75 -17.09
N ASN A 129 24.83 23.35 -18.18
CA ASN A 129 25.60 24.35 -18.92
C ASN A 129 24.97 25.75 -18.88
N LYS A 130 24.83 26.34 -17.69
CA LYS A 130 24.31 27.72 -17.53
C LYS A 130 25.18 28.82 -18.19
N THR A 131 26.40 28.51 -18.66
CA THR A 131 27.37 29.52 -19.12
C THR A 131 27.98 29.29 -20.50
N THR A 132 27.64 28.23 -21.24
CA THR A 132 28.11 28.05 -22.64
C THR A 132 27.20 27.09 -23.41
N SER A 133 26.62 27.54 -24.54
CA SER A 133 25.80 26.68 -25.40
C SER A 133 26.69 25.69 -26.16
N ASN A 134 27.03 24.56 -25.54
CA ASN A 134 27.71 23.48 -26.23
C ASN A 134 26.79 22.96 -27.36
N LYS A 135 27.24 23.06 -28.61
CA LYS A 135 26.45 22.62 -29.78
C LYS A 135 26.32 21.09 -29.88
N LYS A 136 27.14 20.34 -29.14
CA LYS A 136 27.21 18.88 -29.16
C LYS A 136 26.91 18.27 -27.79
N LEU A 137 26.25 17.11 -27.81
CA LEU A 137 25.89 16.31 -26.65
C LEU A 137 26.49 14.92 -26.76
N SER A 138 27.17 14.46 -25.70
CA SER A 138 27.73 13.11 -25.65
C SER A 138 26.68 12.11 -25.19
N VAL A 139 26.41 11.11 -26.03
CA VAL A 139 25.44 10.03 -25.80
C VAL A 139 26.20 8.75 -25.50
N GLN A 140 25.83 8.05 -24.43
CA GLN A 140 26.39 6.74 -24.11
C GLN A 140 25.94 5.72 -25.15
N ILE A 141 26.88 4.92 -25.67
CA ILE A 141 26.63 3.88 -26.66
C ILE A 141 27.06 2.53 -26.13
N HIS A 142 26.42 1.47 -26.63
CA HIS A 142 26.61 0.10 -26.18
C HIS A 142 27.01 -0.77 -27.36
N GLU A 143 27.79 -1.81 -27.11
CA GLU A 143 28.17 -2.77 -28.15
C GLU A 143 26.94 -3.51 -28.64
N LEU A 144 26.79 -3.64 -29.96
CA LEU A 144 25.61 -4.24 -30.57
C LEU A 144 25.73 -5.76 -30.57
N ASP A 145 24.84 -6.41 -29.83
CA ASP A 145 24.65 -7.85 -29.85
C ASP A 145 23.61 -8.22 -30.92
N GLU A 146 23.95 -9.18 -31.78
CA GLU A 146 23.09 -9.71 -32.83
C GLU A 146 21.77 -10.25 -32.27
N GLN A 147 21.81 -10.89 -31.08
CA GLN A 147 20.62 -11.44 -30.43
C GLN A 147 19.66 -10.36 -29.93
N LYS A 148 20.17 -9.16 -29.63
CA LYS A 148 19.39 -8.02 -29.13
C LYS A 148 18.84 -7.13 -30.24
N LEU A 149 19.37 -7.25 -31.47
CA LEU A 149 19.05 -6.32 -32.56
C LEU A 149 17.55 -6.24 -32.84
N TYR A 150 16.89 -7.38 -33.11
CA TYR A 150 15.45 -7.40 -33.39
C TYR A 150 14.59 -6.89 -32.22
N PRO A 151 14.71 -7.42 -30.98
CA PRO A 151 13.87 -6.97 -29.88
C PRO A 151 14.09 -5.48 -29.53
N MET A 152 15.32 -4.98 -29.65
CA MET A 152 15.63 -3.56 -29.47
C MET A 152 14.92 -2.67 -30.49
N LEU A 153 14.86 -3.07 -31.77
CA LEU A 153 14.16 -2.30 -32.81
C LEU A 153 12.64 -2.33 -32.62
N VAL A 154 12.08 -3.47 -32.20
CA VAL A 154 10.65 -3.60 -31.83
C VAL A 154 10.30 -2.69 -30.64
N ASP A 155 11.17 -2.67 -29.62
CA ASP A 155 11.01 -1.80 -28.46
C ASP A 155 11.07 -0.32 -28.84
N PHE A 156 12.05 0.08 -29.67
CA PHE A 156 12.14 1.44 -30.20
C PHE A 156 10.84 1.85 -30.90
N ILE A 157 10.30 1.01 -31.81
CA ILE A 157 9.05 1.31 -32.52
C ILE A 157 7.89 1.49 -31.54
N THR A 158 7.81 0.62 -30.53
CA THR A 158 6.74 0.63 -29.54
C THR A 158 6.79 1.91 -28.69
N ASN A 159 7.96 2.25 -28.16
CA ASN A 159 8.16 3.48 -27.39
C ASN A 159 7.96 4.73 -28.26
N SER A 160 8.54 4.76 -29.47
CA SER A 160 8.38 5.87 -30.42
C SER A 160 6.91 6.19 -30.71
N ARG A 161 6.10 5.17 -31.04
CA ARG A 161 4.66 5.33 -31.30
C ARG A 161 3.89 5.90 -30.12
N LYS A 162 4.17 5.42 -28.91
CA LYS A 162 3.48 5.89 -27.69
C LYS A 162 3.92 7.29 -27.27
N GLN A 163 5.15 7.68 -27.58
CA GLN A 163 5.74 8.93 -27.11
C GLN A 163 5.59 10.10 -28.08
N TYR A 164 5.41 9.82 -29.38
CA TYR A 164 5.42 10.84 -30.43
C TYR A 164 4.45 12.01 -30.17
N SER A 165 3.22 11.72 -29.77
CA SER A 165 2.20 12.75 -29.52
C SER A 165 2.45 13.58 -28.24
N PHE A 166 3.40 13.17 -27.39
CA PHE A 166 3.64 13.77 -26.07
C PHE A 166 4.94 14.59 -25.99
N ILE A 167 5.65 14.78 -27.11
CA ILE A 167 6.94 15.51 -27.13
C ILE A 167 6.79 16.95 -26.65
N ASN A 168 5.76 17.64 -27.15
CA ASN A 168 5.54 19.07 -26.92
C ASN A 168 4.64 19.37 -25.70
N VAL A 169 4.18 18.34 -24.99
CA VAL A 169 3.38 18.48 -23.78
C VAL A 169 4.32 18.36 -22.59
N ASP A 170 4.16 19.21 -21.57
CA ASP A 170 4.80 18.98 -20.28
C ASP A 170 4.18 17.72 -19.68
N GLY A 171 5.02 16.71 -19.43
CA GLY A 171 4.52 15.38 -19.09
C GLY A 171 3.98 15.34 -17.67
N ILE A 172 3.18 14.32 -17.38
CA ILE A 172 2.77 14.02 -16.00
C ILE A 172 4.00 13.46 -15.27
N SER A 173 4.33 14.05 -14.12
CA SER A 173 5.40 13.55 -13.26
C SER A 173 4.94 12.30 -12.53
N VAL A 174 5.85 11.37 -12.22
CA VAL A 174 5.51 10.19 -11.42
C VAL A 174 4.99 10.60 -10.03
N GLU A 175 5.49 11.71 -9.50
CA GLU A 175 5.10 12.29 -8.22
C GLU A 175 3.67 12.85 -8.20
N ASP A 176 3.06 13.11 -9.36
CA ASP A 176 1.70 13.66 -9.47
C ASP A 176 0.63 12.55 -9.56
N ILE A 177 1.03 11.29 -9.45
CA ILE A 177 0.18 10.12 -9.67
C ILE A 177 -0.08 9.41 -8.34
N SER A 178 -1.33 9.02 -8.10
CA SER A 178 -1.70 8.25 -6.91
C SER A 178 -1.08 6.85 -6.94
N ASP A 179 -0.73 6.33 -5.77
CA ASP A 179 -0.14 4.99 -5.61
C ASP A 179 -0.99 3.87 -6.21
N ASP A 180 -2.32 4.03 -6.26
CA ASP A 180 -3.27 3.06 -6.83
C ASP A 180 -3.39 3.11 -8.37
N SER A 181 -2.57 3.91 -9.05
CA SER A 181 -2.68 4.10 -10.49
C SER A 181 -2.19 2.88 -11.29
N ASN A 182 -2.86 2.60 -12.41
CA ASN A 182 -2.49 1.52 -13.30
C ASN A 182 -1.27 1.91 -14.16
N LEU A 183 -0.07 1.66 -13.61
CA LEU A 183 1.21 1.95 -14.23
C LEU A 183 1.75 0.73 -14.99
N LYS A 184 2.29 0.98 -16.18
CA LYS A 184 2.97 -0.03 -16.99
C LYS A 184 4.30 0.46 -17.51
N PHE A 185 5.23 -0.45 -17.67
CA PHE A 185 6.45 -0.22 -18.43
C PHE A 185 6.76 -1.46 -19.25
N TYR A 186 7.60 -1.30 -20.25
CA TYR A 186 7.93 -2.35 -21.22
C TYR A 186 9.43 -2.49 -21.33
N TYR A 187 9.89 -3.72 -21.48
CA TYR A 187 11.26 -4.07 -21.78
C TYR A 187 11.26 -5.39 -22.54
N TYR A 188 12.38 -5.69 -23.20
CA TYR A 188 12.61 -7.00 -23.80
C TYR A 188 13.60 -7.80 -22.96
N GLY A 189 13.38 -9.11 -22.90
CA GLY A 189 14.25 -10.08 -22.26
C GLY A 189 13.67 -11.49 -22.34
N GLN A 190 14.50 -12.52 -22.21
CA GLN A 190 14.04 -13.92 -22.18
C GLN A 190 13.33 -14.26 -20.87
N GLU A 191 13.83 -13.70 -19.76
CA GLU A 191 13.29 -13.90 -18.43
C GLU A 191 13.01 -12.57 -17.73
N LYS A 192 12.17 -12.62 -16.68
CA LYS A 192 11.81 -11.41 -15.92
C LYS A 192 13.01 -10.68 -15.30
N GLY A 193 14.05 -11.43 -14.95
CA GLY A 193 15.28 -10.89 -14.34
C GLY A 193 16.15 -10.09 -15.31
N GLU A 194 15.96 -10.20 -16.62
CA GLU A 194 16.77 -9.47 -17.62
C GLU A 194 16.49 -7.98 -17.65
N ILE A 195 15.45 -7.52 -16.94
CA ILE A 195 15.17 -6.10 -16.76
C ILE A 195 16.37 -5.31 -16.24
N PHE A 196 17.20 -5.92 -15.39
CA PHE A 196 18.42 -5.30 -14.85
C PHE A 196 19.46 -5.07 -15.96
N ASN A 197 19.61 -6.01 -16.88
CA ASN A 197 20.51 -5.84 -18.03
C ASN A 197 19.93 -4.82 -19.03
N TYR A 198 18.62 -4.86 -19.26
CA TYR A 198 17.93 -3.93 -20.15
C TYR A 198 18.14 -2.47 -19.71
N GLN A 199 17.97 -2.16 -18.42
CA GLN A 199 18.05 -0.79 -17.90
C GLN A 199 19.47 -0.20 -17.85
N GLU A 200 20.51 -1.02 -18.04
CA GLU A 200 21.89 -0.54 -18.22
C GLU A 200 22.12 0.07 -19.62
N GLU A 201 21.35 -0.38 -20.61
CA GLU A 201 21.48 0.04 -22.01
C GLU A 201 20.34 0.97 -22.45
N ASN A 202 19.17 0.87 -21.83
CA ASN A 202 17.94 1.54 -22.25
C ASN A 202 17.25 2.29 -21.09
N ASP A 203 16.50 3.33 -21.45
CA ASP A 203 15.62 4.01 -20.50
C ASP A 203 14.35 3.17 -20.27
N LEU A 204 13.90 3.04 -19.01
CA LEU A 204 12.59 2.46 -18.67
C LEU A 204 11.56 3.58 -18.53
N PHE A 205 10.58 3.60 -19.43
CA PHE A 205 9.48 4.56 -19.42
C PHE A 205 8.24 3.97 -18.78
N ILE A 206 7.63 4.73 -17.86
CA ILE A 206 6.32 4.41 -17.32
C ILE A 206 5.24 5.02 -18.21
N TYR A 207 4.16 4.27 -18.35
CA TYR A 207 2.91 4.67 -18.99
C TYR A 207 1.78 4.54 -17.97
N TYR A 208 1.10 5.65 -17.71
CA TYR A 208 -0.17 5.65 -16.98
C TYR A 208 -1.28 5.21 -17.93
N LYS A 209 -2.01 4.17 -17.54
CA LYS A 209 -3.19 3.74 -18.29
C LYS A 209 -4.42 4.44 -17.75
N ASP A 210 -4.94 5.39 -18.53
CA ASP A 210 -6.19 6.08 -18.21
C ASP A 210 -7.34 5.07 -18.05
N PRO A 211 -8.02 5.01 -16.90
CA PRO A 211 -9.09 4.04 -16.66
C PRO A 211 -10.34 4.28 -17.51
N LEU A 212 -10.58 5.52 -17.97
CA LEU A 212 -11.74 5.88 -18.79
C LEU A 212 -11.50 5.56 -20.27
N THR A 213 -10.34 5.94 -20.79
CA THR A 213 -10.05 5.82 -22.24
C THR A 213 -9.21 4.59 -22.58
N GLY A 214 -8.52 4.00 -21.61
CA GLY A 214 -7.56 2.92 -21.81
C GLY A 214 -6.26 3.35 -22.49
N ILE A 215 -6.10 4.64 -22.80
CA ILE A 215 -4.91 5.20 -23.44
C ILE A 215 -3.74 5.15 -22.47
N GLU A 216 -2.57 4.74 -22.99
CA GLU A 216 -1.32 4.73 -22.25
C GLU A 216 -0.59 6.07 -22.46
N VAL A 217 -0.62 6.92 -21.44
CA VAL A 217 0.04 8.23 -21.41
C VAL A 217 1.44 8.06 -20.82
N PRO A 218 2.52 8.38 -21.57
CA PRO A 218 3.87 8.28 -21.05
C PRO A 218 4.11 9.33 -19.95
N LEU A 219 4.81 8.92 -18.91
CA LEU A 219 5.28 9.81 -17.87
C LEU A 219 6.62 10.42 -18.26
N GLU A 220 6.91 11.61 -17.73
CA GLU A 220 8.13 12.32 -18.08
C GLU A 220 9.39 11.63 -17.53
N ASN A 221 9.27 11.05 -16.33
CA ASN A 221 10.39 10.49 -15.59
C ASN A 221 10.62 9.03 -16.01
N THR A 222 11.88 8.68 -16.22
CA THR A 222 12.29 7.28 -16.35
C THR A 222 12.51 6.67 -14.98
N ILE A 223 12.26 5.37 -14.83
CA ILE A 223 12.54 4.65 -13.59
C ILE A 223 13.81 3.81 -13.66
N LYS A 224 14.23 3.33 -12.49
CA LYS A 224 15.17 2.22 -12.34
C LYS A 224 14.54 1.17 -11.46
N VAL A 225 14.60 -0.08 -11.89
CA VAL A 225 14.20 -1.21 -11.07
C VAL A 225 15.37 -1.55 -10.16
N VAL A 226 15.14 -1.40 -8.86
CA VAL A 226 16.13 -1.67 -7.80
C VAL A 226 16.02 -3.09 -7.24
N GLU A 227 14.87 -3.73 -7.45
CA GLU A 227 14.55 -5.04 -6.91
C GLU A 227 13.39 -5.65 -7.70
N THR A 228 13.40 -6.97 -7.86
CA THR A 228 12.24 -7.76 -8.30
C THR A 228 12.04 -8.91 -7.33
N TYR A 229 10.80 -9.35 -7.13
CA TYR A 229 10.52 -10.50 -6.28
C TYR A 229 9.47 -11.42 -6.89
N GLU A 230 9.53 -12.69 -6.50
CA GLU A 230 8.56 -13.71 -6.85
C GLU A 230 8.27 -14.62 -5.65
N GLU A 231 7.04 -15.13 -5.58
CA GLU A 231 6.68 -16.17 -4.61
C GLU A 231 7.32 -17.50 -5.01
N THR A 232 7.67 -18.30 -4.02
CA THR A 232 8.30 -19.60 -4.22
C THR A 232 7.56 -20.69 -3.47
N ASP A 233 7.80 -21.95 -3.85
CA ASP A 233 7.36 -23.15 -3.14
C ASP A 233 8.38 -23.60 -2.07
N LEU A 234 9.39 -22.77 -1.78
CA LEU A 234 10.43 -23.08 -0.81
C LEU A 234 9.86 -23.07 0.61
N ILE A 235 10.32 -24.02 1.42
CA ILE A 235 10.00 -24.12 2.84
C ILE A 235 11.29 -23.95 3.63
N ILE A 236 11.28 -22.99 4.56
CA ILE A 236 12.37 -22.78 5.51
C ILE A 236 11.91 -23.21 6.89
N THR A 237 12.69 -24.07 7.54
CA THR A 237 12.44 -24.52 8.92
C THR A 237 13.60 -24.09 9.81
N ILE A 238 13.28 -23.43 10.92
CA ILE A 238 14.23 -23.03 11.95
C ILE A 238 13.74 -23.63 13.26
N GLY A 239 14.49 -24.58 13.82
CA GLY A 239 14.03 -25.39 14.95
C GLY A 239 12.65 -26.01 14.68
N ASN A 240 11.64 -25.61 15.45
CA ASN A 240 10.26 -26.07 15.28
C ASN A 240 9.40 -25.13 14.42
N THR A 241 9.93 -23.99 13.99
CA THR A 241 9.19 -22.96 13.26
C THR A 241 9.28 -23.19 11.75
N ILE A 242 8.13 -23.26 11.09
CA ILE A 242 8.02 -23.45 9.64
C ILE A 242 7.57 -22.14 8.95
N PHE A 243 8.28 -21.77 7.88
CA PHE A 243 7.99 -20.64 7.00
C PHE A 243 7.74 -21.14 5.58
N GLN A 244 6.52 -20.92 5.06
CA GLN A 244 6.09 -21.32 3.72
C GLN A 244 5.94 -20.12 2.76
N ASN A 245 5.89 -18.90 3.31
CA ASN A 245 5.73 -17.67 2.56
C ASN A 245 7.09 -17.09 2.10
N VAL A 246 7.94 -17.94 1.52
CA VAL A 246 9.29 -17.55 1.10
C VAL A 246 9.22 -16.83 -0.25
N LYS A 247 9.74 -15.61 -0.28
CA LYS A 247 9.86 -14.80 -1.51
C LYS A 247 11.32 -14.76 -1.96
N ARG A 248 11.55 -14.94 -3.27
CA ARG A 248 12.88 -14.78 -3.87
C ARG A 248 13.01 -13.38 -4.45
N HIS A 249 13.90 -12.60 -3.86
CA HIS A 249 14.25 -11.25 -4.26
C HIS A 249 15.53 -11.25 -5.10
N ARG A 250 15.54 -10.49 -6.19
CA ARG A 250 16.68 -10.37 -7.11
C ARG A 250 17.06 -8.91 -7.27
N PHE A 251 18.34 -8.63 -7.35
CA PHE A 251 18.91 -7.27 -7.39
C PHE A 251 19.74 -7.03 -8.66
N PRO A 252 19.96 -5.76 -9.05
CA PRO A 252 20.74 -5.40 -10.25
C PRO A 252 22.19 -5.90 -10.27
N ASP A 253 22.79 -6.12 -9.11
CA ASP A 253 24.16 -6.65 -8.99
C ASP A 253 24.24 -8.18 -9.20
N GLY A 254 23.10 -8.82 -9.48
CA GLY A 254 22.97 -10.26 -9.65
C GLY A 254 22.78 -11.02 -8.34
N SER A 255 22.76 -10.34 -7.19
CA SER A 255 22.51 -10.99 -5.91
C SER A 255 21.05 -11.45 -5.79
N VAL A 256 20.87 -12.54 -5.03
CA VAL A 256 19.57 -13.17 -4.77
C VAL A 256 19.42 -13.35 -3.27
N GLN A 257 18.24 -12.99 -2.76
CA GLN A 257 17.87 -13.15 -1.36
C GLN A 257 16.56 -13.91 -1.22
N LEU A 258 16.44 -14.71 -0.17
CA LEU A 258 15.19 -15.30 0.27
C LEU A 258 14.65 -14.50 1.46
N HIS A 259 13.47 -13.93 1.32
CA HIS A 259 12.78 -13.17 2.37
C HIS A 259 11.63 -14.02 2.92
N PHE A 260 11.55 -14.17 4.25
CA PHE A 260 10.54 -15.01 4.88
C PHE A 260 10.26 -14.56 6.31
N GLY A 261 9.07 -14.92 6.83
CA GLY A 261 8.67 -14.55 8.20
C GLY A 261 8.57 -13.04 8.47
N GLU A 262 8.60 -12.20 7.44
CA GLU A 262 8.65 -10.72 7.52
C GLU A 262 9.88 -10.12 8.19
N GLY A 263 10.64 -10.90 8.97
CA GLY A 263 11.84 -10.45 9.64
C GLY A 263 13.15 -10.97 9.07
N PHE A 264 13.12 -12.02 8.24
CA PHE A 264 14.34 -12.71 7.81
C PHE A 264 14.68 -12.45 6.35
N LYS A 265 15.97 -12.20 6.11
CA LYS A 265 16.57 -12.11 4.78
C LYS A 265 17.81 -12.99 4.74
N MET A 266 17.81 -13.98 3.86
CA MET A 266 18.91 -14.91 3.68
C MET A 266 19.53 -14.71 2.30
N SER A 267 20.83 -14.45 2.25
CA SER A 267 21.59 -14.31 0.99
C SER A 267 22.58 -15.46 0.84
N PHE A 268 22.93 -15.82 -0.39
CA PHE A 268 23.94 -16.84 -0.66
C PHE A 268 25.15 -16.26 -1.40
N ASP A 269 26.33 -16.32 -0.79
CA ASP A 269 27.58 -16.01 -1.46
C ASP A 269 28.08 -17.25 -2.20
N VAL A 270 27.94 -17.25 -3.54
CA VAL A 270 28.36 -18.37 -4.41
C VAL A 270 29.85 -18.65 -4.32
N LYS A 271 30.70 -17.62 -4.11
CA LYS A 271 32.16 -17.77 -4.07
C LYS A 271 32.60 -18.41 -2.75
N LYS A 272 32.02 -17.97 -1.65
CA LYS A 272 32.31 -18.50 -0.31
C LYS A 272 31.51 -19.77 0.01
N LYS A 273 30.47 -20.07 -0.77
CA LYS A 273 29.48 -21.12 -0.49
C LYS A 273 28.88 -21.00 0.91
N GLN A 274 28.63 -19.76 1.34
CA GLN A 274 28.14 -19.44 2.68
C GLN A 274 26.83 -18.67 2.60
N PHE A 275 25.94 -18.94 3.54
CA PHE A 275 24.70 -18.19 3.70
C PHE A 275 24.89 -17.12 4.76
N THR A 276 24.50 -15.89 4.40
CA THR A 276 24.45 -14.77 5.35
C THR A 276 23.02 -14.47 5.72
N PHE A 277 22.82 -14.10 6.97
CA PHE A 277 21.50 -13.93 7.54
C PHE A 277 21.33 -12.54 8.13
N ASN A 278 20.25 -11.86 7.75
CA ASN A 278 19.88 -10.58 8.32
C ASN A 278 18.50 -10.67 8.95
N TYR A 279 18.38 -10.13 10.16
CA TYR A 279 17.13 -10.06 10.91
C TYR A 279 16.70 -8.61 11.14
N THR A 280 15.41 -8.36 10.95
CA THR A 280 14.71 -7.16 11.40
C THR A 280 13.44 -7.60 12.11
N ARG A 281 13.20 -7.14 13.33
CA ARG A 281 12.00 -7.53 14.08
C ARG A 281 10.74 -7.09 13.33
N PRO A 282 9.77 -7.99 13.05
CA PRO A 282 8.46 -7.61 12.53
C PRO A 282 7.74 -6.62 13.45
N ASN A 283 6.84 -5.81 12.88
CA ASN A 283 6.07 -4.83 13.65
C ASN A 283 4.84 -5.44 14.35
N MET A 284 4.22 -6.47 13.78
CA MET A 284 3.08 -7.14 14.42
C MET A 284 3.56 -8.05 15.55
N LEU A 285 2.98 -7.92 16.74
CA LEU A 285 3.43 -8.61 17.96
C LEU A 285 3.51 -10.13 17.81
N SER A 286 2.49 -10.77 17.25
CA SER A 286 2.48 -12.23 17.04
C SER A 286 3.65 -12.69 16.15
N LYS A 287 3.94 -11.92 15.09
CA LYS A 287 5.03 -12.18 14.16
C LYS A 287 6.39 -11.88 14.80
N ALA A 288 6.47 -10.82 15.61
CA ALA A 288 7.66 -10.48 16.36
C ALA A 288 8.04 -11.60 17.35
N ILE A 289 7.08 -12.11 18.12
CA ILE A 289 7.28 -13.26 19.04
C ILE A 289 7.79 -14.46 18.24
N LYS A 290 7.05 -14.87 17.20
CA LYS A 290 7.40 -16.04 16.39
C LYS A 290 8.80 -15.93 15.77
N CYS A 291 9.15 -14.76 15.24
CA CYS A 291 10.44 -14.59 14.57
C CYS A 291 11.60 -14.40 15.54
N THR A 292 11.43 -13.70 16.66
CA THR A 292 12.49 -13.58 17.67
C THR A 292 12.76 -14.95 18.34
N GLN A 293 11.73 -15.75 18.59
CA GLN A 293 11.90 -17.14 19.05
C GLN A 293 12.65 -18.00 18.03
N ALA A 294 12.27 -17.94 16.75
CA ALA A 294 12.98 -18.63 15.69
C ALA A 294 14.44 -18.14 15.57
N LEU A 295 14.70 -16.84 15.70
CA LEU A 295 16.05 -16.29 15.70
C LEU A 295 16.89 -16.84 16.87
N GLN A 296 16.30 -16.98 18.06
CA GLN A 296 16.96 -17.58 19.21
C GLN A 296 17.32 -19.05 18.96
N GLU A 297 16.41 -19.84 18.38
CA GLU A 297 16.69 -21.22 17.95
C GLU A 297 17.81 -21.25 16.89
N LEU A 298 17.79 -20.33 15.94
CA LEU A 298 18.79 -20.22 14.90
C LEU A 298 20.19 -19.96 15.48
N GLY A 299 20.31 -19.07 16.46
CA GLY A 299 21.57 -18.80 17.15
C GLY A 299 22.07 -19.99 17.98
N LYS A 300 21.16 -20.78 18.56
CA LYS A 300 21.48 -22.00 19.33
C LYS A 300 21.97 -23.13 18.44
N PHE A 301 21.33 -23.35 17.29
CA PHE A 301 21.64 -24.47 16.40
C PHE A 301 22.71 -24.15 15.37
N GLY A 302 22.81 -22.89 14.92
CA GLY A 302 23.74 -22.47 13.87
C GLY A 302 23.35 -22.92 12.46
N TYR A 303 22.13 -23.45 12.26
CA TYR A 303 21.64 -23.87 10.95
C TYR A 303 20.12 -23.74 10.82
N CYS A 304 19.64 -23.68 9.57
CA CYS A 304 18.22 -23.85 9.22
C CYS A 304 18.06 -24.98 8.19
N LYS A 305 16.82 -25.37 7.87
CA LYS A 305 16.54 -26.34 6.79
C LYS A 305 15.80 -25.66 5.65
N LEU A 306 16.34 -25.77 4.44
CA LEU A 306 15.71 -25.33 3.19
C LEU A 306 15.24 -26.56 2.39
N ASN A 307 13.92 -26.73 2.24
CA ASN A 307 13.31 -27.94 1.66
C ASN A 307 13.86 -29.24 2.26
N GLY A 308 14.09 -29.24 3.58
CA GLY A 308 14.64 -30.37 4.34
C GLY A 308 16.16 -30.48 4.35
N ASN A 309 16.88 -29.76 3.48
CA ASN A 309 18.35 -29.75 3.46
C ASN A 309 18.91 -28.78 4.50
N THR A 310 19.89 -29.21 5.27
CA THR A 310 20.56 -28.38 6.27
C THR A 310 21.41 -27.30 5.61
N ILE A 311 21.23 -26.07 6.06
CA ILE A 311 21.98 -24.88 5.66
C ILE A 311 22.65 -24.30 6.90
N GLU A 312 23.97 -24.43 6.98
CA GLU A 312 24.77 -23.86 8.07
C GLU A 312 25.00 -22.36 7.87
N LEU A 313 24.99 -21.63 8.97
CA LEU A 313 25.29 -20.20 9.02
C LEU A 313 26.79 -19.98 9.13
N ASP A 314 27.25 -18.83 8.61
CA ASP A 314 28.60 -18.38 8.85
C ASP A 314 28.81 -17.93 10.31
N GLU A 315 30.06 -17.96 10.78
CA GLU A 315 30.43 -17.60 12.16
C GLU A 315 29.99 -16.19 12.54
N GLN A 316 30.05 -15.21 11.62
CA GLN A 316 29.65 -13.84 11.90
C GLN A 316 28.14 -13.75 12.12
N SER A 317 27.34 -14.41 11.27
CA SER A 317 25.88 -14.49 11.46
C SER A 317 25.52 -15.10 12.82
N ILE A 318 26.22 -16.16 13.25
CA ILE A 318 25.98 -16.77 14.57
C ILE A 318 26.34 -15.77 15.68
N LEU A 319 27.50 -15.11 15.61
CA LEU A 319 27.93 -14.11 16.58
C LEU A 319 26.93 -12.93 16.68
N ASP A 320 26.44 -12.44 15.55
CA ASP A 320 25.46 -11.34 15.47
C ASP A 320 24.12 -11.70 16.12
N ILE A 321 23.77 -12.99 16.16
CA ILE A 321 22.57 -13.49 16.85
C ILE A 321 22.87 -13.65 18.35
N THR A 322 23.95 -14.34 18.70
CA THR A 322 24.28 -14.68 20.10
C THR A 322 24.69 -13.47 20.95
N SER A 323 25.08 -12.35 20.32
CA SER A 323 25.40 -11.09 21.01
C SER A 323 24.16 -10.29 21.42
N ARG A 324 22.97 -10.67 20.94
CA ARG A 324 21.70 -10.02 21.30
C ARG A 324 21.12 -10.64 22.56
N ASP A 325 20.48 -9.81 23.37
CA ASP A 325 19.68 -10.28 24.51
C ASP A 325 18.28 -10.71 24.07
N LEU A 326 18.22 -11.81 23.31
CA LEU A 326 16.96 -12.33 22.77
C LEU A 326 16.03 -12.87 23.85
N GLU A 327 16.57 -13.26 25.01
CA GLU A 327 15.77 -13.76 26.13
C GLU A 327 14.90 -12.63 26.69
N THR A 328 15.51 -11.49 27.06
CA THR A 328 14.77 -10.31 27.51
C THR A 328 13.81 -9.80 26.44
N GLU A 329 14.21 -9.74 25.17
CA GLU A 329 13.32 -9.31 24.08
C GLU A 329 12.07 -10.20 23.96
N ILE A 330 12.24 -11.53 24.09
CA ILE A 330 11.10 -12.47 24.05
C ILE A 330 10.22 -12.31 25.28
N GLU A 331 10.80 -12.14 26.47
CA GLU A 331 10.04 -11.92 27.71
C GLU A 331 9.17 -10.66 27.63
N GLU A 332 9.71 -9.55 27.15
CA GLU A 332 8.96 -8.30 26.96
C GLU A 332 7.79 -8.48 25.96
N LEU A 333 8.04 -9.14 24.83
CA LEU A 333 6.99 -9.39 23.83
C LEU A 333 5.89 -10.32 24.38
N ILE A 334 6.27 -11.38 25.09
CA ILE A 334 5.32 -12.30 25.75
C ILE A 334 4.53 -11.57 26.83
N GLN A 335 5.15 -10.66 27.60
CA GLN A 335 4.45 -9.86 28.59
C GLN A 335 3.32 -9.02 27.96
N ILE A 336 3.59 -8.39 26.81
CA ILE A 336 2.55 -7.65 26.07
C ILE A 336 1.44 -8.61 25.64
N SER A 337 1.80 -9.77 25.06
CA SER A 337 0.83 -10.76 24.60
C SER A 337 -0.08 -11.27 25.73
N ASN A 338 0.52 -11.67 26.85
CA ASN A 338 -0.22 -12.17 28.01
C ASN A 338 -1.16 -11.12 28.59
N PHE A 339 -0.74 -9.85 28.61
CA PHE A 339 -1.61 -8.77 29.06
C PHE A 339 -2.83 -8.62 28.14
N MET A 340 -2.65 -8.65 26.81
CA MET A 340 -3.77 -8.56 25.86
C MET A 340 -4.73 -9.73 26.02
N GLU A 341 -4.21 -10.95 26.16
CA GLU A 341 -5.01 -12.17 26.38
C GLU A 341 -5.83 -12.08 27.68
N ASN A 342 -5.20 -11.68 28.79
CA ASN A 342 -5.87 -11.50 30.08
C ASN A 342 -6.98 -10.43 30.05
N MET A 343 -6.86 -9.44 29.16
CA MET A 343 -7.86 -8.39 28.96
C MET A 343 -8.92 -8.76 27.90
N GLY A 344 -8.86 -9.95 27.29
CA GLY A 344 -9.79 -10.40 26.25
C GLY A 344 -9.64 -9.67 24.91
N ILE A 345 -8.49 -9.03 24.66
CA ILE A 345 -8.27 -8.18 23.47
C ILE A 345 -7.82 -9.05 22.29
N GLN A 346 -8.64 -9.10 21.24
CA GLN A 346 -8.36 -9.90 20.03
C GLN A 346 -7.59 -9.14 18.95
N LYS A 347 -7.56 -7.80 19.02
CA LYS A 347 -6.93 -6.95 18.03
C LYS A 347 -5.41 -7.09 18.09
N GLU A 348 -4.80 -7.32 16.93
CA GLU A 348 -3.35 -7.47 16.80
C GLU A 348 -2.62 -6.17 17.21
N VAL A 349 -1.57 -6.31 18.02
CA VAL A 349 -0.74 -5.19 18.47
C VAL A 349 0.30 -4.85 17.41
N ASP A 350 0.27 -3.60 16.95
CA ASP A 350 1.28 -3.04 16.04
C ASP A 350 2.35 -2.27 16.82
N LEU A 351 3.52 -2.90 16.97
CA LEU A 351 4.66 -2.38 17.71
C LEU A 351 5.28 -1.12 17.08
N THR A 352 4.91 -0.75 15.85
CA THR A 352 5.27 0.55 15.27
C THR A 352 4.81 1.71 16.15
N TYR A 353 3.66 1.54 16.83
CA TYR A 353 3.07 2.55 17.69
C TYR A 353 3.43 2.38 19.18
N PHE A 354 4.26 1.39 19.53
CA PHE A 354 4.64 1.10 20.91
C PHE A 354 5.74 2.07 21.37
N ASP A 355 5.31 3.18 21.93
CA ASP A 355 6.16 4.25 22.46
C ASP A 355 6.42 4.09 23.98
N LYS A 356 7.21 5.00 24.54
CA LYS A 356 7.48 5.03 26.00
C LYS A 356 6.21 5.20 26.83
N GLN A 357 5.16 5.83 26.28
CA GLN A 357 3.89 5.98 26.97
C GLN A 357 3.13 4.66 27.02
N SER A 358 3.20 3.87 25.94
CA SER A 358 2.63 2.52 25.86
C SER A 358 3.24 1.61 26.92
N LEU A 359 4.57 1.64 27.09
CA LEU A 359 5.25 0.89 28.15
C LEU A 359 4.80 1.32 29.56
N ARG A 360 4.69 2.64 29.80
CA ARG A 360 4.18 3.16 31.09
C ARG A 360 2.75 2.71 31.36
N ASN A 361 1.88 2.81 30.35
CA ASN A 361 0.49 2.41 30.45
C ASN A 361 0.36 0.90 30.71
N LEU A 362 1.11 0.07 29.97
CA LEU A 362 1.16 -1.38 30.18
C LEU A 362 1.57 -1.72 31.61
N ASN A 363 2.63 -1.09 32.12
CA ASN A 363 3.10 -1.36 33.49
C ASN A 363 2.06 -0.98 34.55
N ILE A 364 1.42 0.18 34.43
CA ILE A 364 0.39 0.64 35.37
C ILE A 364 -0.86 -0.26 35.29
N LEU A 365 -1.31 -0.58 34.07
CA LEU A 365 -2.46 -1.45 33.85
C LEU A 365 -2.21 -2.87 34.35
N ASN A 366 -1.04 -3.44 34.07
CA ASN A 366 -0.67 -4.76 34.58
C ASN A 366 -0.57 -4.78 36.11
N LEU A 367 0.01 -3.73 36.70
CA LEU A 367 0.09 -3.60 38.16
C LEU A 367 -1.29 -3.50 38.82
N GLY A 368 -2.19 -2.70 38.24
CA GLY A 368 -3.51 -2.43 38.79
C GLY A 368 -4.55 -3.50 38.49
N LEU A 369 -4.67 -3.94 37.24
CA LEU A 369 -5.74 -4.84 36.78
C LEU A 369 -5.38 -6.31 36.96
N ILE A 370 -4.14 -6.69 36.67
CA ILE A 370 -3.72 -8.10 36.72
C ILE A 370 -3.19 -8.46 38.11
N LEU A 371 -2.25 -7.68 38.64
CA LEU A 371 -1.68 -7.92 39.96
C LEU A 371 -2.56 -7.40 41.12
N LYS A 372 -3.65 -6.67 40.81
CA LYS A 372 -4.59 -6.08 41.77
C LYS A 372 -3.89 -5.27 42.88
N LYS A 373 -2.81 -4.56 42.53
CA LYS A 373 -2.07 -3.68 43.44
C LYS A 373 -2.54 -2.23 43.30
N LYS A 374 -2.39 -1.46 44.38
CA LYS A 374 -2.64 -0.01 44.36
C LYS A 374 -1.64 0.69 43.44
N VAL A 375 -2.13 1.70 42.73
CA VAL A 375 -1.37 2.52 41.81
C VAL A 375 -1.46 3.97 42.22
N ALA A 376 -0.35 4.69 42.09
CA ALA A 376 -0.29 6.12 42.33
C ALA A 376 -0.51 6.88 41.03
N LEU A 377 -1.72 7.41 40.83
CA LEU A 377 -2.07 8.27 39.70
C LEU A 377 -2.43 9.64 40.26
N ASN A 378 -1.84 10.71 39.71
CA ASN A 378 -1.98 12.09 40.19
C ASN A 378 -3.40 12.66 39.95
N TYR A 379 -4.39 12.02 40.55
CA TYR A 379 -5.80 12.31 40.53
C TYR A 379 -6.30 12.35 41.98
N ASN A 380 -7.19 13.29 42.25
CA ASN A 380 -7.83 13.52 43.55
C ASN A 380 -9.28 13.01 43.58
N GLU A 381 -9.70 12.28 42.56
CA GLU A 381 -11.04 11.72 42.40
C GLU A 381 -10.99 10.45 41.53
N SER A 382 -12.01 9.59 41.68
CA SER A 382 -12.17 8.41 40.83
C SER A 382 -12.50 8.84 39.40
N LYS A 383 -11.86 8.20 38.42
CA LYS A 383 -11.90 8.66 37.02
C LYS A 383 -11.89 7.50 36.04
N LEU A 384 -12.73 7.61 35.01
CA LEU A 384 -12.67 6.73 33.85
C LEU A 384 -11.43 7.10 33.03
N LEU A 385 -10.50 6.16 32.88
CA LEU A 385 -9.24 6.34 32.18
C LEU A 385 -9.32 5.75 30.78
N HIS A 386 -8.85 6.53 29.81
CA HIS A 386 -8.72 6.14 28.41
C HIS A 386 -7.23 6.02 28.11
N LEU A 387 -6.71 4.80 28.17
CA LEU A 387 -5.30 4.52 28.01
C LEU A 387 -5.04 3.84 26.67
N ARG A 388 -3.83 4.04 26.13
CA ARG A 388 -3.39 3.45 24.86
C ARG A 388 -2.12 2.64 25.07
N ILE A 389 -2.10 1.43 24.52
CA ILE A 389 -0.89 0.61 24.37
C ILE A 389 -0.73 0.36 22.88
N ALA A 390 0.26 0.98 22.23
CA ALA A 390 0.39 0.94 20.78
C ALA A 390 -0.90 1.36 20.05
N ASN A 391 -1.48 0.53 19.20
CA ASN A 391 -2.75 0.75 18.50
C ASN A 391 -4.00 0.30 19.29
N ILE A 392 -3.82 -0.16 20.54
CA ILE A 392 -4.89 -0.69 21.40
C ILE A 392 -5.40 0.37 22.37
N HIS A 393 -6.71 0.57 22.43
CA HIS A 393 -7.38 1.48 23.35
C HIS A 393 -8.11 0.73 24.46
N ILE A 394 -7.80 1.07 25.71
CA ILE A 394 -8.30 0.41 26.91
C ILE A 394 -9.04 1.44 27.75
N ILE A 395 -10.24 1.07 28.20
CA ILE A 395 -11.02 1.85 29.17
C ILE A 395 -11.11 1.07 30.48
N THR A 396 -10.83 1.77 31.59
CA THR A 396 -10.82 1.22 32.96
C THR A 396 -11.14 2.33 33.95
N LEU A 397 -11.68 1.99 35.11
CA LEU A 397 -11.98 2.94 36.17
C LEU A 397 -10.81 2.97 37.16
N TYR A 398 -10.26 4.16 37.42
CA TYR A 398 -9.41 4.39 38.57
C TYR A 398 -10.28 4.79 39.75
N ASP A 399 -10.31 3.97 40.80
CA ASP A 399 -11.00 4.29 42.03
C ASP A 399 -10.05 4.92 43.04
N PHE A 400 -10.22 6.21 43.28
CA PHE A 400 -9.38 7.00 44.16
C PHE A 400 -9.67 6.69 45.63
N GLU A 401 -8.62 6.46 46.41
CA GLU A 401 -8.73 6.29 47.85
C GLU A 401 -8.21 7.51 48.61
N THR A 402 -6.88 7.71 48.65
CA THR A 402 -6.22 8.79 49.41
C THR A 402 -4.86 9.12 48.80
N ASP A 403 -4.42 10.38 48.88
CA ASP A 403 -3.06 10.83 48.52
C ASP A 403 -2.57 10.37 47.13
N ASN A 404 -3.43 10.52 46.11
CA ASN A 404 -3.17 10.09 44.72
C ASN A 404 -2.94 8.58 44.57
N ILE A 405 -3.34 7.78 45.56
CA ILE A 405 -3.29 6.32 45.51
C ILE A 405 -4.72 5.80 45.33
N GLY A 406 -4.87 4.83 44.44
CA GLY A 406 -6.15 4.19 44.16
C GLY A 406 -5.96 2.80 43.57
N THR A 407 -7.08 2.18 43.23
CA THR A 407 -7.12 0.86 42.59
C THR A 407 -7.62 0.98 41.16
N MET A 408 -7.21 0.05 40.30
CA MET A 408 -7.72 -0.04 38.94
C MET A 408 -8.81 -1.11 38.91
N ILE A 409 -9.97 -0.72 38.42
CA ILE A 409 -11.15 -1.55 38.26
C ILE A 409 -11.33 -1.81 36.77
N ASP A 410 -11.39 -3.10 36.42
CA ASP A 410 -11.86 -3.49 35.10
C ASP A 410 -13.38 -3.40 35.09
N ILE A 411 -13.89 -2.39 34.37
CA ILE A 411 -15.31 -2.07 34.33
C ILE A 411 -16.16 -3.17 33.65
N PHE A 412 -15.51 -4.09 32.94
CA PHE A 412 -16.17 -5.21 32.28
C PHE A 412 -16.33 -6.40 33.23
N THR A 413 -15.29 -6.77 33.97
CA THR A 413 -15.39 -7.90 34.91
C THR A 413 -16.08 -7.55 36.22
N GLU A 414 -15.96 -6.30 36.69
CA GLU A 414 -16.53 -5.87 37.98
C GLU A 414 -17.87 -5.13 37.81
N THR A 415 -18.24 -4.70 36.59
CA THR A 415 -19.52 -4.07 36.23
C THR A 415 -20.05 -3.00 37.21
N PRO A 416 -19.25 -1.96 37.53
CA PRO A 416 -19.72 -0.90 38.42
C PRO A 416 -20.92 -0.15 37.81
N TRP A 417 -21.87 0.24 38.66
CA TRP A 417 -23.01 1.10 38.29
C TRP A 417 -23.01 2.36 39.15
N CYS A 418 -23.54 3.45 38.60
CA CYS A 418 -23.40 4.78 39.19
C CYS A 418 -24.77 5.43 39.40
N ARG A 419 -24.84 6.38 40.34
CA ARG A 419 -25.99 7.26 40.52
C ARG A 419 -25.68 8.63 39.91
N ARG A 420 -26.55 9.12 39.03
CA ARG A 420 -26.44 10.45 38.44
C ARG A 420 -26.70 11.50 39.53
N GLY A 421 -25.80 12.48 39.65
CA GLY A 421 -25.82 13.46 40.75
C GLY A 421 -27.02 14.42 40.71
N GLU A 422 -27.57 14.70 39.53
CA GLU A 422 -28.58 15.75 39.32
C GLU A 422 -30.01 15.28 39.63
N ASP A 423 -30.38 14.05 39.29
CA ASP A 423 -31.77 13.55 39.36
C ASP A 423 -31.93 12.25 40.17
N SER A 424 -30.85 11.78 40.80
CA SER A 424 -30.78 10.53 41.57
C SER A 424 -31.17 9.27 40.78
N SER A 425 -31.17 9.31 39.44
CA SER A 425 -31.34 8.12 38.61
C SER A 425 -30.10 7.23 38.66
N TYR A 426 -30.30 5.94 38.45
CA TYR A 426 -29.21 4.98 38.33
C TYR A 426 -28.92 4.73 36.85
N ILE A 427 -27.63 4.69 36.52
CA ILE A 427 -27.14 4.54 35.16
C ILE A 427 -26.17 3.36 35.07
N SER A 428 -26.11 2.76 33.88
CA SER A 428 -24.95 1.94 33.53
C SER A 428 -23.73 2.85 33.38
N ILE A 429 -22.55 2.41 33.84
CA ILE A 429 -21.30 3.17 33.62
C ILE A 429 -21.03 3.40 32.12
N PHE A 430 -21.55 2.52 31.26
CA PHE A 430 -21.39 2.60 29.81
C PHE A 430 -22.26 3.68 29.15
N GLU A 431 -23.19 4.31 29.87
CA GLU A 431 -23.92 5.50 29.37
C GLU A 431 -23.00 6.71 29.20
N VAL A 432 -21.92 6.77 30.00
CA VAL A 432 -20.94 7.87 29.99
C VAL A 432 -20.03 7.83 28.75
N LEU A 433 -19.89 6.66 28.11
CA LEU A 433 -19.05 6.52 26.92
C LEU A 433 -19.64 7.29 25.75
N GLU A 434 -18.79 8.08 25.09
CA GLU A 434 -19.15 8.85 23.91
C GLU A 434 -18.94 8.03 22.61
N PRO A 435 -19.53 8.45 21.46
CA PRO A 435 -19.40 7.68 20.21
C PRO A 435 -17.95 7.38 19.81
N ASN A 436 -17.01 8.29 20.07
CA ASN A 436 -15.60 8.05 19.78
C ASN A 436 -14.95 7.01 20.72
N ASP A 437 -15.47 6.85 21.94
CA ASP A 437 -15.00 5.80 22.86
C ASP A 437 -15.45 4.43 22.38
N TRP A 438 -16.74 4.29 22.02
CA TRP A 438 -17.27 3.09 21.39
C TRP A 438 -16.53 2.75 20.09
N LEU A 439 -16.20 3.76 19.28
CA LEU A 439 -15.46 3.56 18.03
C LEU A 439 -14.09 2.93 18.28
N LYS A 440 -13.41 3.28 19.38
CA LYS A 440 -12.00 2.92 19.60
C LYS A 440 -11.77 1.79 20.60
N ILE A 441 -12.68 1.56 21.53
CA ILE A 441 -12.47 0.61 22.64
C ILE A 441 -12.16 -0.81 22.15
N ASP A 442 -11.08 -1.38 22.66
CA ASP A 442 -10.58 -2.70 22.25
C ASP A 442 -10.70 -3.76 23.36
N ASN A 443 -10.91 -3.38 24.62
CA ASN A 443 -11.13 -4.29 25.76
C ASN A 443 -12.62 -4.50 26.13
N CYS A 444 -13.53 -4.23 25.20
CA CYS A 444 -14.97 -4.30 25.48
C CYS A 444 -15.46 -5.75 25.52
N ASP A 445 -15.94 -6.18 26.68
CA ASP A 445 -16.84 -7.31 26.81
C ASP A 445 -18.29 -6.82 26.77
N PHE A 446 -18.99 -7.13 25.69
CA PHE A 446 -20.33 -6.60 25.45
C PHE A 446 -21.42 -7.32 26.26
N ASP A 447 -21.18 -8.55 26.69
CA ASP A 447 -22.11 -9.25 27.59
C ASP A 447 -22.16 -8.54 28.94
N SER A 448 -21.01 -8.06 29.42
CA SER A 448 -20.89 -7.23 30.62
C SER A 448 -21.58 -5.86 30.48
N VAL A 449 -21.61 -5.28 29.28
CA VAL A 449 -22.41 -4.07 28.99
C VAL A 449 -23.89 -4.36 29.22
N ILE A 450 -24.42 -5.44 28.65
CA ILE A 450 -25.83 -5.84 28.84
C ILE A 450 -26.12 -6.15 30.31
N ALA A 451 -25.22 -6.89 30.99
CA ALA A 451 -25.35 -7.24 32.39
C ALA A 451 -25.46 -6.00 33.29
N SER A 452 -24.70 -4.94 33.00
CA SER A 452 -24.77 -3.68 33.77
C SER A 452 -26.16 -3.04 33.75
N TYR A 453 -26.87 -3.12 32.62
CA TYR A 453 -28.26 -2.65 32.53
C TYR A 453 -29.23 -3.62 33.20
N GLN A 454 -29.01 -4.92 33.07
CA GLN A 454 -29.84 -5.95 33.70
C GLN A 454 -29.84 -5.82 35.23
N ILE A 455 -28.70 -5.48 35.85
CA ILE A 455 -28.62 -5.22 37.30
C ILE A 455 -29.59 -4.11 37.73
N LEU A 456 -29.75 -3.06 36.92
CA LEU A 456 -30.69 -1.97 37.25
C LEU A 456 -32.14 -2.44 37.22
N VAL A 457 -32.47 -3.34 36.29
CA VAL A 457 -33.79 -3.98 36.17
C VAL A 457 -34.04 -4.89 37.36
N ASP A 458 -33.11 -5.80 37.64
CA ASP A 458 -33.27 -6.83 38.67
C ASP A 458 -33.43 -6.21 40.07
N ASN A 459 -32.76 -5.08 40.32
CA ASN A 459 -32.86 -4.32 41.56
C ASN A 459 -33.99 -3.27 41.57
N GLN A 460 -34.85 -3.24 40.53
CA GLN A 460 -35.99 -2.32 40.42
C GLN A 460 -35.60 -0.84 40.57
N LEU A 461 -34.41 -0.48 40.07
CA LEU A 461 -33.89 0.88 40.19
C LEU A 461 -34.58 1.81 39.19
N LYS A 462 -34.57 3.12 39.48
CA LYS A 462 -35.06 4.14 38.54
C LYS A 462 -33.98 4.43 37.50
N TYR A 463 -34.17 3.93 36.27
CA TYR A 463 -33.30 4.18 35.11
C TYR A 463 -34.13 4.61 33.86
N GLU A 464 -33.45 5.22 32.88
CA GLU A 464 -34.08 5.78 31.65
C GLU A 464 -34.12 4.80 30.46
N GLY A 465 -33.25 3.77 30.47
CA GLY A 465 -33.15 2.74 29.43
C GLY A 465 -31.82 2.81 28.67
N ALA A 466 -31.63 1.93 27.68
CA ALA A 466 -30.38 1.85 26.93
C ALA A 466 -30.39 2.64 25.60
N ASN A 467 -31.47 3.38 25.32
CA ASN A 467 -31.67 4.10 24.04
C ASN A 467 -30.48 4.99 23.68
N ASN A 468 -30.01 5.84 24.61
CA ASN A 468 -28.92 6.78 24.32
C ASN A 468 -27.61 6.05 23.97
N THR A 469 -27.24 5.02 24.74
CA THR A 469 -26.05 4.20 24.44
C THR A 469 -26.16 3.49 23.09
N ILE A 470 -27.33 2.95 22.75
CA ILE A 470 -27.58 2.37 21.43
C ILE A 470 -27.31 3.41 20.33
N LEU A 471 -27.86 4.62 20.46
CA LEU A 471 -27.63 5.70 19.49
C LEU A 471 -26.14 6.05 19.37
N LYS A 472 -25.41 6.17 20.49
CA LYS A 472 -23.97 6.46 20.48
C LYS A 472 -23.15 5.36 19.79
N ILE A 473 -23.49 4.09 19.98
CA ILE A 473 -22.83 2.95 19.30
C ILE A 473 -23.13 2.98 17.79
N VAL A 474 -24.37 3.29 17.38
CA VAL A 474 -24.71 3.40 15.96
C VAL A 474 -23.99 4.58 15.30
N VAL A 475 -23.85 5.72 15.99
CA VAL A 475 -23.04 6.85 15.50
C VAL A 475 -21.58 6.44 15.35
N ALA A 476 -21.05 5.64 16.28
CA ALA A 476 -19.71 5.08 16.17
C ALA A 476 -19.58 4.18 14.92
N ALA A 477 -20.57 3.32 14.66
CA ALA A 477 -20.59 2.45 13.50
C ALA A 477 -20.65 3.23 12.17
N ASP A 478 -21.44 4.30 12.11
CA ASP A 478 -21.54 5.18 10.94
C ASP A 478 -20.24 5.97 10.67
N LYS A 479 -19.39 6.16 11.69
CA LYS A 479 -18.07 6.82 11.61
C LYS A 479 -16.91 5.86 11.36
N ALA A 480 -17.13 4.56 11.43
CA ALA A 480 -16.07 3.58 11.26
C ALA A 480 -15.60 3.55 9.79
N GLU A 481 -14.30 3.74 9.57
CA GLU A 481 -13.69 3.63 8.24
C GLU A 481 -13.50 2.16 7.82
N ASP A 482 -13.26 1.29 8.80
CA ASP A 482 -13.10 -0.15 8.60
C ASP A 482 -14.44 -0.88 8.68
N VAL A 483 -14.72 -1.72 7.67
CA VAL A 483 -15.99 -2.46 7.56
C VAL A 483 -16.17 -3.44 8.72
N SER A 484 -15.10 -4.14 9.14
CA SER A 484 -15.21 -5.11 10.24
C SER A 484 -15.53 -4.42 11.57
N ARG A 485 -14.98 -3.22 11.81
CA ARG A 485 -15.32 -2.41 12.98
C ARG A 485 -16.76 -1.89 12.93
N SER A 486 -17.23 -1.44 11.77
CA SER A 486 -18.63 -1.02 11.59
C SER A 486 -19.59 -2.18 11.88
N GLU A 487 -19.32 -3.37 11.34
CA GLU A 487 -20.12 -4.57 11.56
C GLU A 487 -20.14 -5.01 13.03
N LEU A 488 -18.98 -5.00 13.71
CA LEU A 488 -18.89 -5.30 15.15
C LEU A 488 -19.76 -4.35 15.98
N LEU A 489 -19.68 -3.05 15.71
CA LEU A 489 -20.46 -2.03 16.44
C LEU A 489 -21.96 -2.15 16.16
N LEU A 490 -22.37 -2.46 14.93
CA LEU A 490 -23.79 -2.71 14.62
C LEU A 490 -24.31 -3.96 15.32
N ASN A 491 -23.50 -5.02 15.44
CA ASN A 491 -23.86 -6.22 16.20
C ASN A 491 -24.03 -5.91 17.70
N TRP A 492 -23.11 -5.14 18.28
CA TRP A 492 -23.23 -4.63 19.65
C TRP A 492 -24.51 -3.80 19.85
N ALA A 493 -24.76 -2.83 18.97
CA ALA A 493 -26.00 -2.04 19.01
C ALA A 493 -27.25 -2.94 18.93
N GLN A 494 -27.23 -3.98 18.08
CA GLN A 494 -28.34 -4.93 17.94
C GLN A 494 -28.55 -5.73 19.23
N PHE A 495 -27.50 -6.27 19.85
CA PHE A 495 -27.63 -7.03 21.10
C PHE A 495 -28.21 -6.20 22.24
N LEU A 496 -27.75 -4.95 22.39
CA LEU A 496 -28.30 -4.04 23.39
C LEU A 496 -29.72 -3.61 23.05
N SER A 497 -30.05 -3.47 21.76
CA SER A 497 -31.41 -3.17 21.30
C SER A 497 -32.38 -4.31 21.59
N ASP A 498 -31.99 -5.56 21.34
CA ASP A 498 -32.79 -6.75 21.65
C ASP A 498 -33.10 -6.86 23.15
N TRP A 499 -32.13 -6.49 24.00
CA TRP A 499 -32.35 -6.35 25.44
C TRP A 499 -33.34 -5.21 25.75
N ASN A 500 -33.10 -4.03 25.17
CA ASN A 500 -33.87 -2.83 25.44
C ASN A 500 -35.34 -2.94 24.99
N LEU A 501 -35.64 -3.69 23.92
CA LEU A 501 -37.02 -3.97 23.48
C LEU A 501 -37.86 -4.69 24.53
N LYS A 502 -37.24 -5.45 25.45
CA LYS A 502 -37.94 -6.18 26.50
C LYS A 502 -38.26 -5.32 27.73
N TYR A 503 -37.41 -4.32 28.01
CA TYR A 503 -37.42 -3.60 29.28
C TYR A 503 -37.63 -2.08 29.15
N SER A 504 -37.62 -1.53 27.93
CA SER A 504 -37.81 -0.09 27.71
C SER A 504 -39.24 0.34 28.05
N LYS A 505 -39.35 1.47 28.75
CA LYS A 505 -40.64 2.14 29.02
C LYS A 505 -41.21 2.84 27.80
N ASN A 506 -40.37 3.16 26.81
CA ASN A 506 -40.77 3.77 25.54
C ASN A 506 -40.56 2.74 24.42
N TYR A 507 -41.57 1.89 24.24
CA TYR A 507 -41.51 0.72 23.37
C TYR A 507 -41.41 1.12 21.89
N GLU A 508 -42.16 2.13 21.46
CA GLU A 508 -42.16 2.62 20.08
C GLU A 508 -40.79 3.19 19.69
N MET A 509 -40.16 3.98 20.57
CA MET A 509 -38.82 4.51 20.32
C MET A 509 -37.78 3.39 20.28
N ALA A 510 -37.90 2.38 21.15
CA ALA A 510 -37.02 1.22 21.14
C ALA A 510 -37.14 0.42 19.81
N ILE A 511 -38.36 0.28 19.27
CA ILE A 511 -38.58 -0.33 17.94
C ILE A 511 -37.93 0.50 16.82
N ILE A 512 -38.10 1.83 16.82
CA ILE A 512 -37.46 2.68 15.81
C ILE A 512 -35.93 2.53 15.88
N ASN A 513 -35.37 2.47 17.09
CA ASN A 513 -33.95 2.25 17.32
C ASN A 513 -33.46 0.88 16.83
N ASP A 514 -34.21 -0.18 17.07
CA ASP A 514 -33.94 -1.52 16.53
C ASP A 514 -33.96 -1.53 14.98
N LEU A 515 -35.01 -0.97 14.39
CA LEU A 515 -35.20 -1.00 12.94
C LEU A 515 -34.19 -0.10 12.21
N GLN A 516 -33.72 1.00 12.81
CA GLN A 516 -32.65 1.78 12.20
C GLN A 516 -31.30 1.03 12.16
N ILE A 517 -31.01 0.16 13.13
CA ILE A 517 -29.82 -0.70 13.12
C ILE A 517 -29.95 -1.70 11.98
N LYS A 518 -31.09 -2.41 11.92
CA LYS A 518 -31.39 -3.38 10.85
C LYS A 518 -31.33 -2.77 9.46
N SER A 519 -31.80 -1.53 9.31
CA SER A 519 -31.79 -0.81 8.02
C SER A 519 -30.39 -0.54 7.46
N ARG A 520 -29.37 -0.49 8.34
CA ARG A 520 -27.95 -0.32 7.95
C ARG A 520 -27.33 -1.62 7.48
N VAL A 521 -27.77 -2.75 8.04
CA VAL A 521 -27.27 -4.09 7.71
C VAL A 521 -27.99 -4.66 6.48
N ARG A 522 -29.30 -4.41 6.36
CA ARG A 522 -30.15 -4.93 5.27
C ARG A 522 -31.36 -4.06 5.00
N LYS A 523 -32.07 -4.35 3.90
CA LYS A 523 -33.40 -3.80 3.67
C LYS A 523 -34.38 -4.35 4.72
N LEU A 524 -35.27 -3.47 5.20
CA LEU A 524 -36.38 -3.85 6.07
C LEU A 524 -37.39 -4.71 5.31
N ASN A 525 -37.95 -5.71 5.99
CA ASN A 525 -38.95 -6.61 5.41
C ASN A 525 -40.38 -6.06 5.56
N SER A 526 -41.34 -6.68 4.88
CA SER A 526 -42.73 -6.19 4.87
C SER A 526 -43.37 -6.08 6.25
N LYS A 527 -43.06 -6.98 7.18
CA LYS A 527 -43.58 -6.93 8.56
C LYS A 527 -42.99 -5.75 9.33
N GLU A 528 -41.70 -5.48 9.16
CA GLU A 528 -41.02 -4.33 9.78
C GLU A 528 -41.56 -3.00 9.23
N MET A 529 -41.82 -2.94 7.92
CA MET A 529 -42.45 -1.77 7.29
C MET A 529 -43.90 -1.56 7.77
N GLU A 530 -44.64 -2.64 8.01
CA GLU A 530 -45.99 -2.59 8.59
C GLU A 530 -45.95 -2.06 10.04
N ILE A 531 -45.00 -2.53 10.85
CA ILE A 531 -44.79 -2.03 12.22
C ILE A 531 -44.52 -0.51 12.22
N LEU A 532 -43.61 -0.04 11.36
CA LEU A 532 -43.32 1.41 11.22
C LEU A 532 -44.56 2.20 10.78
N SER A 533 -45.35 1.65 9.86
CA SER A 533 -46.59 2.27 9.40
C SER A 533 -47.62 2.38 10.52
N ASN A 534 -47.74 1.35 11.36
CA ASN A 534 -48.62 1.36 12.53
C ASN A 534 -48.16 2.38 13.58
N ILE A 535 -46.85 2.50 13.85
CA ILE A 535 -46.32 3.55 14.73
C ILE A 535 -46.66 4.93 14.17
N LEU A 536 -46.46 5.14 12.87
CA LEU A 536 -46.76 6.42 12.21
C LEU A 536 -48.25 6.81 12.33
N VAL A 537 -49.16 5.84 12.21
CA VAL A 537 -50.62 6.09 12.31
C VAL A 537 -51.06 6.32 13.76
N ASN A 538 -50.56 5.53 14.70
CA ASN A 538 -51.01 5.57 16.09
C ASN A 538 -50.38 6.71 16.91
N SER A 539 -49.22 7.21 16.48
CA SER A 539 -48.44 8.23 17.20
C SER A 539 -48.48 9.61 16.54
N ASN A 540 -49.59 9.97 15.88
CA ASN A 540 -49.71 11.18 15.04
C ASN A 540 -49.43 12.51 15.79
N ASP A 541 -49.57 12.52 17.12
CA ASP A 541 -49.27 13.67 17.97
C ASP A 541 -47.81 13.69 18.50
N ASN A 542 -47.04 12.61 18.26
CA ASN A 542 -45.63 12.51 18.60
C ASN A 542 -44.78 12.62 17.33
N TYR A 543 -44.30 13.84 17.06
CA TYR A 543 -43.56 14.15 15.85
C TYR A 543 -42.19 13.48 15.76
N GLU A 544 -41.58 13.13 16.89
CA GLU A 544 -40.32 12.38 16.93
C GLU A 544 -40.49 10.95 16.40
N LEU A 545 -41.51 10.24 16.91
CA LEU A 545 -41.85 8.88 16.45
C LEU A 545 -42.26 8.89 14.97
N CYS A 546 -43.04 9.90 14.56
CA CYS A 546 -43.46 10.05 13.17
C CYS A 546 -42.28 10.34 12.24
N PHE A 547 -41.34 11.21 12.66
CA PHE A 547 -40.13 11.51 11.91
C PHE A 547 -39.28 10.27 11.72
N GLY A 548 -38.92 9.57 12.81
CA GLY A 548 -38.10 8.36 12.74
C GLY A 548 -38.73 7.28 11.86
N SER A 549 -40.05 7.05 12.00
CA SER A 549 -40.78 6.07 11.19
C SER A 549 -40.76 6.45 9.70
N SER A 550 -41.01 7.73 9.37
CA SER A 550 -41.02 8.22 7.99
C SER A 550 -39.65 8.09 7.31
N VAL A 551 -38.57 8.31 8.08
CA VAL A 551 -37.19 8.14 7.58
C VAL A 551 -36.92 6.68 7.23
N LEU A 552 -37.27 5.74 8.11
CA LEU A 552 -37.05 4.31 7.88
C LEU A 552 -37.96 3.73 6.78
N LEU A 553 -39.16 4.29 6.61
CA LEU A 553 -40.04 4.01 5.47
C LEU A 553 -39.54 4.58 4.14
N LYS A 554 -38.46 5.38 4.15
CA LYS A 554 -37.86 6.07 3.00
C LYS A 554 -38.82 7.06 2.32
N SER A 555 -39.70 7.68 3.09
CA SER A 555 -40.67 8.66 2.60
C SER A 555 -40.17 10.08 2.87
N LYS A 556 -39.42 10.64 1.92
CA LYS A 556 -38.87 12.01 2.05
C LYS A 556 -39.94 13.08 2.32
N PRO A 557 -41.09 13.12 1.61
CA PRO A 557 -42.12 14.13 1.87
C PRO A 557 -42.71 14.05 3.29
N GLN A 558 -42.91 12.83 3.83
CA GLN A 558 -43.41 12.66 5.19
C GLN A 558 -42.33 13.00 6.22
N ALA A 559 -41.08 12.58 6.00
CA ALA A 559 -39.97 12.92 6.87
C ALA A 559 -39.77 14.45 6.96
N ASP A 560 -39.85 15.19 5.84
CA ASP A 560 -39.76 16.65 5.82
C ASP A 560 -40.92 17.31 6.59
N LEU A 561 -42.14 16.80 6.43
CA LEU A 561 -43.31 17.30 7.14
C LEU A 561 -43.11 17.21 8.66
N PHE A 562 -42.72 16.04 9.17
CA PHE A 562 -42.53 15.83 10.61
C PHE A 562 -41.27 16.51 11.14
N TRP A 563 -40.18 16.52 10.38
CA TRP A 563 -38.99 17.30 10.71
C TRP A 563 -39.34 18.77 10.94
N ASN A 564 -40.11 19.38 10.03
CA ASN A 564 -40.47 20.79 10.15
C ASN A 564 -41.36 21.08 11.37
N LYS A 565 -42.15 20.11 11.83
CA LYS A 565 -43.00 20.22 13.02
C LYS A 565 -42.27 20.09 14.35
N LEU A 566 -41.05 19.53 14.37
CA LEU A 566 -40.22 19.52 15.57
C LEU A 566 -39.82 20.94 15.98
N ASP A 567 -39.74 21.20 17.28
CA ASP A 567 -39.17 22.45 17.79
C ASP A 567 -37.66 22.53 17.54
N ASN A 568 -37.09 23.72 17.70
CA ASN A 568 -35.70 23.96 17.35
C ASN A 568 -34.71 23.20 18.27
N ASP A 569 -35.01 23.05 19.56
CA ASP A 569 -34.12 22.39 20.52
C ASP A 569 -34.07 20.88 20.22
N THR A 570 -35.22 20.28 19.92
CA THR A 570 -35.31 18.89 19.47
C THR A 570 -34.59 18.68 18.14
N LYS A 571 -34.74 19.60 17.17
CA LYS A 571 -34.01 19.53 15.88
C LYS A 571 -32.50 19.55 16.07
N GLU A 572 -31.97 20.44 16.91
CA GLU A 572 -30.53 20.51 17.18
C GLU A 572 -30.04 19.19 17.80
N SER A 573 -30.76 18.64 18.78
CA SER A 573 -30.41 17.37 19.41
C SER A 573 -30.41 16.19 18.41
N TYR A 574 -31.40 16.15 17.50
CA TYR A 574 -31.52 15.08 16.52
C TYR A 574 -30.44 15.10 15.44
N LYS A 575 -29.75 16.22 15.20
CA LYS A 575 -28.62 16.26 14.25
C LYS A 575 -27.48 15.35 14.67
N ASP A 576 -27.32 15.13 15.97
CA ASP A 576 -26.32 14.22 16.53
C ASP A 576 -26.81 12.76 16.57
N PHE A 577 -28.10 12.52 16.27
CA PHE A 577 -28.67 11.18 16.28
C PHE A 577 -28.47 10.46 14.93
N PRO A 578 -28.22 9.15 14.97
CA PRO A 578 -27.94 8.34 13.79
C PRO A 578 -29.09 8.31 12.77
N ILE A 579 -30.34 8.53 13.20
CA ILE A 579 -31.49 8.59 12.29
C ILE A 579 -31.42 9.78 11.33
N TYR A 580 -30.80 10.89 11.74
CA TYR A 580 -30.64 12.08 10.91
C TYR A 580 -29.68 11.83 9.74
N THR A 581 -28.63 11.03 9.96
CA THR A 581 -27.74 10.57 8.89
C THR A 581 -28.51 9.82 7.79
N LEU A 582 -29.51 9.01 8.16
CA LEU A 582 -30.37 8.32 7.18
C LEU A 582 -31.31 9.29 6.47
N TYR A 583 -31.88 10.25 7.20
CA TYR A 583 -32.73 11.30 6.63
C TYR A 583 -32.02 12.13 5.56
N MET A 584 -30.77 12.53 5.81
CA MET A 584 -29.97 13.30 4.84
C MET A 584 -29.62 12.52 3.57
N LYS A 585 -29.74 11.19 3.60
CA LYS A 585 -29.52 10.31 2.44
C LYS A 585 -30.79 10.03 1.64
N LEU A 586 -31.95 10.48 2.09
CA LEU A 586 -33.21 10.34 1.34
C LEU A 586 -33.21 11.27 0.12
N SER A 587 -33.66 10.74 -1.01
CA SER A 587 -33.80 11.47 -2.29
C SER A 587 -35.19 12.06 -2.46
#